data_AF-A0A6I7LZT8-F1
#
_entry.id   AF-A0A6I7LZT8-F1
#
_cell.length_a   1.000
_cell.length_b   1.000
_cell.length_c   1.000
_cell.angle_alpha   90.00
_cell.angle_beta   90.00
_cell.angle_gamma   90.00
#
_symmetry.space_group_name_H-M   'P 1'
#
loop_
_entity.id
_entity.type
_entity.pdbx_description
1 polymer ?
#
loop_
_entity_poly.entity_id
_entity_poly.type
_entity_poly.pdbx_seq_one_letter_code
_entity_poly.pdbx_strand_id
1 'polypeptide(L)'
;MKTIILIVTALALLGLSFVGCQKSLEPAPYETPASGNFEQEMSTLQSSACPVPPCQAPSPTVTVNLGDNNLQFWPYTGNDFSGTAQDPINLIFFGKADPRDIRTALMALPGDRTSFGYPPMPPFNSTWDDAIGDVQTGYGEPDGWSGGCIQLACGEYGPIRFHIRLFKMGKWTVANAHFEVNIPGTSDHQVLSWEAAEQLVIVDFMRSGLLDPEMPMVPTALINDSPWRTIPSIIYNGLPAEVRGFIGGPIGDVTEDVPIGTDGHAMILNLAAKAAAVPGVRVQDFVINYNIVAPKPFCSSGPYDYVYITGPVHLVQTTEIQETGTYKMSFRATGNLVVVPVNPMNGEAIGAPMTAQIAEEHGAMFMDQYWSASSSKYQKLGSLGEPGGGQLFARLLIRSNGLNGFQQSIRCAGEQWRQAETATEVSGLTSVSANR
;
A
#
# COMPACT_ATOMS: atom_id res chain seq x y z
N MET A 1 18.54 0.97 -34.24
CA MET A 1 17.07 1.05 -34.06
C MET A 1 16.78 0.92 -32.58
N LYS A 2 15.95 1.79 -31.99
CA LYS A 2 15.39 1.55 -30.66
C LYS A 2 14.16 0.67 -30.84
N THR A 3 14.21 -0.57 -30.35
CA THR A 3 13.01 -1.41 -30.27
C THR A 3 12.09 -0.77 -29.25
N ILE A 4 11.01 -0.13 -29.71
CA ILE A 4 9.91 0.25 -28.84
C ILE A 4 9.23 -1.05 -28.46
N ILE A 5 9.57 -1.58 -27.29
CA ILE A 5 8.83 -2.70 -26.71
C ILE A 5 7.46 -2.12 -26.36
N LEU A 6 6.45 -2.45 -27.16
CA LEU A 6 5.06 -2.14 -26.86
C LEU A 6 4.68 -3.01 -25.66
N ILE A 7 4.84 -2.47 -24.46
CA ILE A 7 4.27 -3.06 -23.26
C ILE A 7 2.76 -2.83 -23.35
N VAL A 8 2.06 -3.78 -23.96
CA VAL A 8 0.60 -3.85 -23.87
C VAL A 8 0.28 -4.33 -22.46
N THR A 9 0.33 -3.39 -21.52
CA THR A 9 0.13 -3.65 -20.11
C THR A 9 -1.34 -3.96 -19.86
N ALA A 10 -1.71 -5.24 -20.02
CA ALA A 10 -2.95 -5.79 -19.50
C ALA A 10 -2.88 -5.88 -17.96
N LEU A 11 -2.65 -4.73 -17.31
CA LEU A 11 -2.83 -4.56 -15.88
C LEU A 11 -4.32 -4.75 -15.61
N ALA A 12 -4.66 -5.93 -15.11
CA ALA A 12 -6.00 -6.30 -14.68
C ALA A 12 -6.38 -5.54 -13.40
N LEU A 13 -6.55 -4.22 -13.53
CA LEU A 13 -7.12 -3.33 -12.52
C LEU A 13 -8.64 -3.54 -12.46
N LEU A 14 -9.02 -4.76 -12.07
CA LEU A 14 -10.38 -5.10 -11.65
C LEU A 14 -10.64 -4.53 -10.26
N GLY A 15 -10.75 -3.19 -10.20
CA GLY A 15 -11.46 -2.50 -9.14
C GLY A 15 -12.96 -2.79 -9.22
N LEU A 16 -13.35 -4.06 -9.05
CA LEU A 16 -14.74 -4.48 -8.99
C LEU A 16 -15.34 -4.00 -7.68
N SER A 17 -16.03 -2.87 -7.77
CA SER A 17 -16.86 -2.30 -6.70
C SER A 17 -17.91 -3.31 -6.24
N PHE A 18 -17.68 -3.90 -5.06
CA PHE A 18 -18.69 -4.64 -4.29
C PHE A 18 -18.76 -4.12 -2.85
N VAL A 19 -19.93 -4.33 -2.25
CA VAL A 19 -20.43 -3.44 -1.19
C VAL A 19 -19.88 -3.79 0.19
N GLY A 20 -18.91 -3.01 0.66
CA GLY A 20 -18.42 -3.01 2.05
C GLY A 20 -18.05 -1.59 2.48
N CYS A 21 -18.87 -0.98 3.34
CA CYS A 21 -18.72 0.38 3.90
C CYS A 21 -18.43 1.56 2.93
N GLN A 22 -18.46 1.34 1.61
CA GLN A 22 -18.43 2.39 0.59
C GLN A 22 -19.73 3.20 0.62
N LYS A 23 -19.76 4.28 1.40
CA LYS A 23 -20.59 5.43 1.04
C LYS A 23 -19.73 6.37 0.19
N SER A 24 -20.07 6.47 -1.09
CA SER A 24 -19.78 7.68 -1.86
C SER A 24 -20.59 8.81 -1.24
N LEU A 25 -20.01 9.44 -0.22
CA LEU A 25 -20.51 10.71 0.29
C LEU A 25 -20.03 11.77 -0.69
N GLU A 26 -20.96 12.36 -1.43
CA GLU A 26 -20.65 13.63 -2.09
C GLU A 26 -20.16 14.60 -1.01
N PRO A 27 -19.02 15.29 -1.22
CA PRO A 27 -18.66 16.44 -0.40
C PRO A 27 -19.85 17.41 -0.34
N ALA A 28 -19.97 18.16 0.76
CA ALA A 28 -20.93 19.26 0.81
C ALA A 28 -20.80 20.14 -0.45
N PRO A 29 -21.91 20.62 -1.05
CA PRO A 29 -21.90 21.23 -2.38
C PRO A 29 -20.81 22.30 -2.51
N TYR A 30 -19.79 21.95 -3.28
CA TYR A 30 -18.53 22.67 -3.36
C TYR A 30 -18.41 23.30 -4.74
N GLU A 31 -18.49 24.62 -4.79
CA GLU A 31 -18.01 25.36 -5.94
C GLU A 31 -16.48 25.26 -5.94
N THR A 32 -15.90 24.62 -6.96
CA THR A 32 -14.45 24.58 -7.14
C THR A 32 -13.94 26.02 -7.16
N PRO A 33 -13.14 26.47 -6.17
CA PRO A 33 -12.67 27.83 -6.11
C PRO A 33 -11.80 28.07 -7.34
N ALA A 34 -12.07 29.16 -8.08
CA ALA A 34 -11.35 29.55 -9.28
C ALA A 34 -9.87 29.97 -9.03
N SER A 35 -9.29 29.55 -7.90
CA SER A 35 -7.97 29.96 -7.40
C SER A 35 -6.80 29.43 -8.24
N GLY A 36 -7.00 28.38 -9.05
CA GLY A 36 -5.93 27.71 -9.81
C GLY A 36 -4.83 27.10 -8.93
N ASN A 37 -5.00 27.10 -7.61
CA ASN A 37 -4.03 26.64 -6.63
C ASN A 37 -4.38 25.21 -6.21
N PHE A 38 -3.61 24.26 -6.72
CA PHE A 38 -3.80 22.84 -6.50
C PHE A 38 -3.63 22.42 -5.02
N GLU A 39 -2.77 23.11 -4.25
CA GLU A 39 -2.64 22.89 -2.80
C GLU A 39 -3.90 23.37 -2.05
N GLN A 40 -4.49 24.49 -2.49
CA GLN A 40 -5.73 25.00 -1.93
C GLN A 40 -6.93 24.09 -2.27
N GLU A 41 -6.98 23.54 -3.50
CA GLU A 41 -7.99 22.52 -3.84
C GLU A 41 -7.88 21.29 -2.93
N MET A 42 -6.68 20.73 -2.75
CA MET A 42 -6.42 19.58 -1.86
C MET A 42 -6.82 19.88 -0.41
N SER A 43 -6.35 20.98 0.17
CA SER A 43 -6.66 21.39 1.54
C SER A 43 -8.16 21.57 1.76
N THR A 44 -8.86 22.14 0.77
CA THR A 44 -10.31 22.36 0.88
C THR A 44 -11.07 21.03 0.80
N LEU A 45 -10.67 20.11 -0.06
CA LEU A 45 -11.25 18.76 -0.12
C LEU A 45 -11.07 18.00 1.19
N GLN A 46 -9.87 18.03 1.78
CA GLN A 46 -9.59 17.47 3.09
C GLN A 46 -10.50 18.07 4.19
N SER A 47 -10.76 19.39 4.13
CA SER A 47 -11.65 20.08 5.07
C SER A 47 -13.14 19.77 4.86
N SER A 48 -13.55 19.44 3.62
CA SER A 48 -14.91 19.08 3.25
C SER A 48 -15.28 17.62 3.55
N ALA A 49 -14.31 16.81 3.98
CA ALA A 49 -14.47 15.37 4.17
C ALA A 49 -15.43 15.06 5.33
N CYS A 50 -16.41 14.19 5.06
CA CYS A 50 -17.45 13.84 6.02
C CYS A 50 -16.95 12.89 7.11
N PRO A 51 -17.60 12.84 8.29
CA PRO A 51 -17.43 11.74 9.23
C PRO A 51 -17.80 10.41 8.58
N VAL A 52 -16.91 9.42 8.67
CA VAL A 52 -17.14 8.08 8.13
C VAL A 52 -17.73 7.19 9.23
N PRO A 53 -18.79 6.40 8.96
CA PRO A 53 -19.31 5.46 9.95
C PRO A 53 -18.29 4.34 10.26
N PRO A 54 -18.34 3.70 11.44
CA PRO A 54 -17.47 2.58 11.77
C PRO A 54 -17.53 1.49 10.71
N CYS A 55 -16.37 1.14 10.16
CA CYS A 55 -16.27 0.10 9.15
C CYS A 55 -16.42 -1.28 9.79
N GLN A 56 -17.15 -2.17 9.12
CA GLN A 56 -17.32 -3.57 9.57
C GLN A 56 -15.97 -4.30 9.59
N ALA A 57 -15.91 -5.39 10.36
CA ALA A 57 -14.79 -6.33 10.28
C ALA A 57 -14.72 -6.93 8.86
N PRO A 58 -13.54 -7.04 8.25
CA PRO A 58 -13.36 -7.81 7.03
C PRO A 58 -13.49 -9.31 7.33
N SER A 59 -13.73 -10.11 6.30
CA SER A 59 -13.97 -11.55 6.41
C SER A 59 -13.20 -12.32 5.33
N PRO A 60 -12.65 -13.51 5.62
CA PRO A 60 -12.65 -14.21 6.91
C PRO A 60 -11.59 -13.66 7.88
N THR A 61 -11.82 -13.78 9.19
CA THR A 61 -10.76 -13.64 10.21
C THR A 61 -10.24 -15.00 10.63
N VAL A 62 -8.95 -15.11 10.91
CA VAL A 62 -8.29 -16.29 11.49
C VAL A 62 -7.92 -16.04 12.95
N THR A 63 -7.60 -17.10 13.69
CA THR A 63 -7.03 -17.01 15.04
C THR A 63 -5.73 -17.78 15.13
N VAL A 64 -4.65 -17.11 15.54
CA VAL A 64 -3.35 -17.72 15.86
C VAL A 64 -3.14 -17.77 17.37
N ASN A 65 -2.36 -18.74 17.84
CA ASN A 65 -2.13 -18.98 19.27
C ASN A 65 -0.63 -19.15 19.56
N LEU A 66 -0.18 -18.63 20.70
CA LEU A 66 1.16 -18.83 21.26
C LEU A 66 1.07 -18.94 22.79
N GLY A 67 1.04 -20.19 23.27
CA GLY A 67 0.64 -20.50 24.66
C GLY A 67 -0.80 -20.03 24.92
N ASP A 68 -1.04 -19.43 26.08
CA ASP A 68 -2.36 -18.87 26.46
C ASP A 68 -2.72 -17.56 25.72
N ASN A 69 -1.86 -17.10 24.81
CA ASN A 69 -2.06 -15.87 24.05
C ASN A 69 -2.63 -16.18 22.67
N ASN A 70 -3.69 -15.48 22.28
CA ASN A 70 -4.20 -15.51 20.92
C ASN A 70 -4.25 -14.12 20.28
N LEU A 71 -4.35 -14.12 18.95
CA LEU A 71 -4.70 -12.98 18.12
C LEU A 71 -5.74 -13.45 17.10
N GLN A 72 -6.92 -12.82 17.08
CA GLN A 72 -7.88 -12.95 15.99
C GLN A 72 -7.68 -11.76 15.04
N PHE A 73 -7.46 -12.03 13.75
CA PHE A 73 -7.13 -10.99 12.77
C PHE A 73 -7.51 -11.37 11.34
N TRP A 74 -7.56 -10.38 10.46
CA TRP A 74 -7.71 -10.58 9.02
C TRP A 74 -6.36 -10.95 8.41
N PRO A 75 -6.22 -12.10 7.74
CA PRO A 75 -4.93 -12.61 7.28
C PRO A 75 -4.37 -11.91 6.04
N TYR A 76 -4.89 -10.71 5.71
CA TYR A 76 -4.51 -9.89 4.58
C TYR A 76 -4.41 -8.42 4.97
N THR A 77 -3.74 -7.63 4.13
CA THR A 77 -3.81 -6.17 4.11
C THR A 77 -4.85 -5.68 3.10
N GLY A 78 -5.28 -4.43 3.21
CA GLY A 78 -6.16 -3.75 2.26
C GLY A 78 -5.68 -2.34 1.90
N ASN A 79 -6.21 -1.76 0.82
CA ASN A 79 -5.98 -0.34 0.49
C ASN A 79 -7.06 0.60 1.09
N ASP A 80 -8.13 0.02 1.61
CA ASP A 80 -9.29 0.71 2.20
C ASP A 80 -9.92 -0.16 3.31
N PHE A 81 -11.19 0.11 3.64
CA PHE A 81 -11.96 -0.63 4.64
C PHE A 81 -13.00 -1.59 4.01
N SER A 82 -12.87 -1.95 2.74
CA SER A 82 -13.81 -2.84 2.04
C SER A 82 -13.68 -4.32 2.43
N GLY A 83 -12.51 -4.71 2.95
CA GLY A 83 -12.14 -6.12 3.12
C GLY A 83 -11.66 -6.81 1.84
N THR A 84 -11.36 -6.05 0.78
CA THR A 84 -10.68 -6.57 -0.41
C THR A 84 -9.20 -6.77 -0.10
N ALA A 85 -8.79 -8.03 -0.04
CA ALA A 85 -7.43 -8.44 0.25
C ALA A 85 -6.44 -7.92 -0.82
N GLN A 86 -5.25 -7.52 -0.39
CA GLN A 86 -4.15 -7.08 -1.24
C GLN A 86 -2.94 -7.99 -1.09
N ASP A 87 -2.31 -7.98 0.09
CA ASP A 87 -1.12 -8.78 0.37
C ASP A 87 -1.35 -9.64 1.64
N PRO A 88 -0.92 -10.92 1.65
CA PRO A 88 -1.11 -11.82 2.78
C PRO A 88 -0.23 -11.43 3.97
N ILE A 89 -0.74 -11.61 5.19
CA ILE A 89 0.10 -11.53 6.39
C ILE A 89 0.95 -12.81 6.45
N ASN A 90 2.27 -12.64 6.33
CA ASN A 90 3.27 -13.72 6.44
C ASN A 90 4.18 -13.57 7.67
N LEU A 91 4.07 -12.50 8.46
CA LEU A 91 4.89 -12.31 9.66
C LEU A 91 4.03 -11.86 10.85
N ILE A 92 4.29 -12.44 12.02
CA ILE A 92 3.61 -12.10 13.27
C ILE A 92 4.67 -11.94 14.37
N PHE A 93 4.62 -10.85 15.11
CA PHE A 93 5.55 -10.57 16.19
C PHE A 93 4.82 -10.60 17.55
N PHE A 94 5.41 -11.31 18.51
CA PHE A 94 4.91 -11.41 19.88
C PHE A 94 5.95 -10.93 20.92
N GLY A 95 5.54 -10.79 22.18
CA GLY A 95 6.42 -10.38 23.28
C GLY A 95 6.70 -8.88 23.25
N LYS A 96 7.95 -8.49 22.96
CA LYS A 96 8.39 -7.09 22.80
C LYS A 96 8.09 -6.54 21.39
N ALA A 97 6.89 -6.81 20.90
CA ALA A 97 6.44 -6.52 19.54
C ALA A 97 5.86 -5.10 19.38
N ASP A 98 6.66 -4.07 19.67
CA ASP A 98 6.35 -2.69 19.26
C ASP A 98 6.86 -2.46 17.82
N PRO A 99 6.04 -1.93 16.89
CA PRO A 99 6.47 -1.62 15.52
C PRO A 99 7.72 -0.72 15.45
N ARG A 100 7.92 0.18 16.42
CA ARG A 100 9.09 1.08 16.50
C ARG A 100 10.35 0.32 16.88
N ASP A 101 10.23 -0.64 17.79
CA ASP A 101 11.34 -1.50 18.25
C ASP A 101 11.73 -2.49 17.14
N ILE A 102 10.74 -3.10 16.46
CA ILE A 102 10.93 -3.96 15.28
C ILE A 102 11.65 -3.19 14.16
N ARG A 103 11.21 -1.97 13.87
CA ARG A 103 11.88 -1.10 12.91
C ARG A 103 13.33 -0.84 13.28
N THR A 104 13.57 -0.46 14.53
CA THR A 104 14.91 -0.11 15.00
C THR A 104 15.84 -1.32 15.00
N ALA A 105 15.32 -2.53 15.28
CA ALA A 105 16.07 -3.78 15.16
C ALA A 105 16.55 -4.04 13.73
N LEU A 106 15.64 -3.97 12.75
CA LEU A 106 15.95 -4.21 11.34
C LEU A 106 16.96 -3.19 10.78
N MET A 107 16.80 -1.91 11.12
CA MET A 107 17.70 -0.83 10.67
C MET A 107 19.06 -0.80 11.38
N ALA A 108 19.22 -1.47 12.52
CA ALA A 108 20.49 -1.58 13.24
C ALA A 108 21.42 -2.66 12.68
N LEU A 109 20.91 -3.58 11.86
CA LEU A 109 21.66 -4.68 11.30
C LEU A 109 22.48 -4.25 10.08
N PRO A 110 23.75 -4.70 9.94
CA PRO A 110 24.46 -4.59 8.68
C PRO A 110 23.75 -5.46 7.62
N GLY A 111 23.84 -5.07 6.35
CA GLY A 111 23.19 -5.81 5.27
C GLY A 111 23.83 -7.16 4.91
N ASP A 112 25.02 -7.49 5.43
CA ASP A 112 25.70 -8.75 5.11
C ASP A 112 24.97 -9.98 5.68
N ARG A 113 24.33 -10.73 4.78
CA ARG A 113 23.61 -11.99 5.06
C ARG A 113 24.28 -13.20 4.42
N THR A 114 25.55 -13.09 3.99
CA THR A 114 26.26 -14.15 3.27
C THR A 114 26.40 -15.46 4.06
N SER A 115 26.46 -15.39 5.39
CA SER A 115 26.44 -16.57 6.27
C SER A 115 25.14 -17.39 6.21
N PHE A 116 24.06 -16.82 5.65
CA PHE A 116 22.77 -17.47 5.42
C PHE A 116 22.53 -17.81 3.94
N GLY A 117 23.58 -17.74 3.10
CA GLY A 117 23.51 -18.11 1.67
C GLY A 117 23.02 -17.00 0.73
N TYR A 118 22.66 -15.83 1.26
CA TYR A 118 22.30 -14.67 0.42
C TYR A 118 23.53 -14.12 -0.34
N PRO A 119 23.37 -13.70 -1.61
CA PRO A 119 24.48 -13.20 -2.40
C PRO A 119 24.96 -11.82 -1.89
N PRO A 120 26.26 -11.49 -2.03
CA PRO A 120 26.83 -10.22 -1.58
C PRO A 120 26.54 -9.06 -2.55
N MET A 121 25.28 -8.88 -2.95
CA MET A 121 24.83 -7.83 -3.88
C MET A 121 23.46 -7.27 -3.50
N PRO A 122 23.11 -6.02 -3.88
CA PRO A 122 21.78 -5.48 -3.63
C PRO A 122 20.69 -6.28 -4.34
N PRO A 123 19.48 -6.39 -3.76
CA PRO A 123 19.08 -5.89 -2.43
C PRO A 123 19.50 -6.81 -1.27
N PHE A 124 19.98 -8.02 -1.56
CA PHE A 124 20.26 -9.08 -0.57
C PHE A 124 21.32 -8.71 0.47
N ASN A 125 22.30 -7.88 0.11
CA ASN A 125 23.32 -7.36 1.01
C ASN A 125 23.04 -5.93 1.54
N SER A 126 21.86 -5.37 1.26
CA SER A 126 21.52 -3.99 1.66
C SER A 126 21.09 -3.91 3.13
N THR A 127 21.23 -2.74 3.74
CA THR A 127 20.62 -2.43 5.04
C THR A 127 19.15 -2.07 4.86
N TRP A 128 18.34 -2.27 5.90
CA TRP A 128 16.99 -1.71 5.93
C TRP A 128 17.04 -0.18 6.13
N ASP A 129 16.22 0.54 5.37
CA ASP A 129 15.88 1.94 5.63
C ASP A 129 14.35 2.12 5.68
N ASP A 130 13.87 3.30 6.07
CA ASP A 130 12.45 3.66 5.89
C ASP A 130 12.00 3.43 4.43
N ALA A 131 10.73 3.15 4.18
CA ALA A 131 10.20 3.01 2.82
C ALA A 131 9.10 4.02 2.53
N ILE A 132 9.12 4.55 1.31
CA ILE A 132 7.98 5.23 0.71
C ILE A 132 7.02 4.18 0.14
N GLY A 133 5.76 4.28 0.54
CA GLY A 133 4.65 3.48 0.05
C GLY A 133 3.30 3.96 0.58
N ASP A 134 2.23 3.38 0.05
CA ASP A 134 0.86 3.73 0.44
C ASP A 134 0.50 3.24 1.84
N VAL A 135 -0.44 3.93 2.48
CA VAL A 135 -1.00 3.52 3.76
C VAL A 135 -2.01 2.41 3.52
N GLN A 136 -1.60 1.17 3.77
CA GLN A 136 -2.52 0.02 3.80
C GLN A 136 -3.22 -0.09 5.17
N THR A 137 -4.32 -0.85 5.16
CA THR A 137 -5.11 -1.25 6.32
C THR A 137 -4.84 -2.71 6.68
N GLY A 138 -5.04 -3.06 7.94
CA GLY A 138 -5.18 -4.43 8.44
C GLY A 138 -6.24 -4.45 9.54
N TYR A 139 -6.64 -5.61 10.05
CA TYR A 139 -7.67 -5.72 11.09
C TYR A 139 -7.34 -6.79 12.12
N GLY A 140 -7.46 -6.51 13.41
CA GLY A 140 -7.27 -7.48 14.48
C GLY A 140 -7.93 -7.10 15.80
N GLU A 141 -8.52 -8.09 16.48
CA GLU A 141 -9.21 -7.90 17.76
C GLU A 141 -8.22 -7.79 18.94
N PRO A 142 -8.52 -6.98 19.97
CA PRO A 142 -9.75 -6.18 20.17
C PRO A 142 -9.69 -4.76 19.57
N ASP A 143 -8.58 -4.39 18.91
CA ASP A 143 -8.30 -3.01 18.49
C ASP A 143 -9.08 -2.61 17.22
N GLY A 144 -9.49 -3.59 16.41
CA GLY A 144 -10.16 -3.40 15.13
C GLY A 144 -9.18 -3.09 14.00
N TRP A 145 -9.48 -2.07 13.20
CA TRP A 145 -8.65 -1.71 12.04
C TRP A 145 -7.34 -1.00 12.46
N SER A 146 -6.22 -1.39 11.83
CA SER A 146 -4.88 -0.82 12.01
C SER A 146 -4.34 -0.23 10.71
N GLY A 147 -3.59 0.88 10.79
CA GLY A 147 -2.88 1.47 9.66
C GLY A 147 -1.41 1.01 9.58
N GLY A 148 -0.98 0.53 8.42
CA GLY A 148 0.37 0.03 8.16
C GLY A 148 1.37 1.13 7.84
N CYS A 149 1.64 2.01 8.81
CA CYS A 149 2.42 3.23 8.57
C CYS A 149 3.92 3.14 8.84
N ILE A 150 4.39 2.10 9.53
CA ILE A 150 5.82 1.82 9.61
C ILE A 150 6.15 0.84 8.49
N GLN A 151 6.94 1.32 7.53
CA GLN A 151 7.32 0.63 6.30
C GLN A 151 8.83 0.71 6.14
N LEU A 152 9.47 -0.39 5.75
CA LEU A 152 10.91 -0.45 5.52
C LEU A 152 11.23 -1.15 4.21
N ALA A 153 12.30 -0.73 3.56
CA ALA A 153 12.83 -1.36 2.36
C ALA A 153 14.29 -1.79 2.59
N CYS A 154 14.65 -2.92 2.00
CA CYS A 154 16.03 -3.40 1.89
C CYS A 154 16.36 -3.43 0.40
N GLY A 155 17.19 -2.48 -0.04
CA GLY A 155 17.45 -2.19 -1.45
C GLY A 155 17.12 -0.74 -1.83
N GLU A 156 17.49 -0.32 -3.04
CA GLU A 156 17.09 0.97 -3.61
C GLU A 156 15.60 0.95 -4.02
N TYR A 157 15.02 2.10 -4.37
CA TYR A 157 13.62 2.20 -4.81
C TYR A 157 13.33 1.36 -6.06
N GLY A 158 14.35 1.12 -6.91
CA GLY A 158 14.31 0.13 -7.98
C GLY A 158 15.74 -0.31 -8.34
N PRO A 159 15.92 -1.39 -9.12
CA PRO A 159 14.88 -2.14 -9.81
C PRO A 159 14.20 -3.20 -8.95
N ILE A 160 14.87 -3.77 -7.94
CA ILE A 160 14.32 -4.81 -7.06
C ILE A 160 14.67 -4.52 -5.60
N ARG A 161 13.74 -4.83 -4.68
CA ARG A 161 13.91 -4.64 -3.24
C ARG A 161 13.07 -5.63 -2.44
N PHE A 162 13.42 -5.81 -1.18
CA PHE A 162 12.50 -6.36 -0.18
C PHE A 162 11.81 -5.21 0.54
N HIS A 163 10.57 -5.41 0.94
CA HIS A 163 9.75 -4.42 1.60
C HIS A 163 8.92 -5.08 2.71
N ILE A 164 8.73 -4.40 3.84
CA ILE A 164 7.92 -4.86 4.97
C ILE A 164 7.06 -3.72 5.51
N ARG A 165 5.80 -4.02 5.84
CA ARG A 165 4.83 -3.09 6.43
C ARG A 165 4.29 -3.64 7.74
N LEU A 166 4.37 -2.84 8.82
CA LEU A 166 4.02 -3.25 10.20
C LEU A 166 2.67 -2.67 10.64
N PHE A 167 1.84 -3.51 11.28
CA PHE A 167 0.50 -3.17 11.78
C PHE A 167 0.38 -3.56 13.26
N LYS A 168 -0.08 -2.63 14.12
CA LYS A 168 -0.23 -2.89 15.56
C LYS A 168 -1.59 -3.54 15.84
N MET A 169 -1.59 -4.66 16.57
CA MET A 169 -2.82 -5.36 16.98
C MET A 169 -2.72 -5.78 18.45
N GLY A 170 -3.17 -4.91 19.35
CA GLY A 170 -3.06 -5.09 20.79
C GLY A 170 -1.61 -5.27 21.25
N LYS A 171 -1.31 -6.41 21.87
CA LYS A 171 0.07 -6.79 22.27
C LYS A 171 0.93 -7.28 21.10
N TRP A 172 0.33 -7.61 19.96
CA TRP A 172 1.01 -8.15 18.78
C TRP A 172 1.37 -7.04 17.78
N THR A 173 2.26 -7.37 16.86
CA THR A 173 2.42 -6.64 15.60
C THR A 173 2.36 -7.68 14.48
N VAL A 174 1.52 -7.48 13.48
CA VAL A 174 1.55 -8.31 12.26
C VAL A 174 2.23 -7.54 11.15
N ALA A 175 2.76 -8.27 10.17
CA ALA A 175 3.38 -7.66 9.01
C ALA A 175 3.11 -8.46 7.74
N ASN A 176 3.04 -7.73 6.64
CA ASN A 176 3.25 -8.26 5.31
C ASN A 176 4.66 -7.87 4.86
N ALA A 177 5.44 -8.83 4.40
CA ALA A 177 6.72 -8.63 3.75
C ALA A 177 6.70 -9.24 2.34
N HIS A 178 7.25 -8.53 1.36
CA HIS A 178 7.34 -8.98 -0.03
C HIS A 178 8.67 -8.58 -0.68
N PHE A 179 9.14 -9.44 -1.59
CA PHE A 179 10.19 -9.14 -2.54
C PHE A 179 9.52 -8.69 -3.84
N GLU A 180 9.95 -7.57 -4.40
CA GLU A 180 9.25 -6.89 -5.49
C GLU A 180 10.19 -6.25 -6.52
N VAL A 181 9.66 -6.02 -7.72
CA VAL A 181 10.31 -5.29 -8.82
C VAL A 181 9.55 -4.01 -9.12
N ASN A 182 10.25 -2.88 -9.27
CA ASN A 182 9.67 -1.64 -9.77
C ASN A 182 9.25 -1.81 -11.24
N ILE A 183 8.03 -1.41 -11.58
CA ILE A 183 7.56 -1.36 -12.96
C ILE A 183 8.20 -0.12 -13.63
N PRO A 184 9.08 -0.30 -14.64
CA PRO A 184 9.89 0.81 -15.15
C PRO A 184 9.05 1.99 -15.65
N GLY A 185 9.37 3.19 -15.17
CA GLY A 185 8.63 4.41 -15.51
C GLY A 185 7.33 4.62 -14.73
N THR A 186 7.20 4.02 -13.55
CA THR A 186 6.08 4.22 -12.60
C THR A 186 6.57 4.22 -11.14
N SER A 187 5.67 4.59 -10.22
CA SER A 187 5.79 4.36 -8.77
C SER A 187 5.48 2.92 -8.32
N ASP A 188 4.98 2.10 -9.23
CA ASP A 188 4.32 0.86 -8.89
C ASP A 188 5.32 -0.29 -8.86
N HIS A 189 5.01 -1.28 -8.03
CA HIS A 189 5.85 -2.45 -7.83
C HIS A 189 5.02 -3.71 -8.03
N GLN A 190 5.59 -4.67 -8.74
CA GLN A 190 5.05 -6.01 -8.88
C GLN A 190 5.70 -6.90 -7.81
N VAL A 191 4.90 -7.44 -6.91
CA VAL A 191 5.35 -8.46 -5.97
C VAL A 191 5.79 -9.71 -6.74
N LEU A 192 6.95 -10.24 -6.36
CA LEU A 192 7.57 -11.42 -6.95
C LEU A 192 7.57 -12.63 -6.00
N SER A 193 7.58 -12.42 -4.68
CA SER A 193 7.50 -13.48 -3.66
C SER A 193 7.21 -12.91 -2.27
N TRP A 194 6.36 -13.58 -1.48
CA TRP A 194 6.24 -13.31 -0.03
C TRP A 194 7.23 -14.14 0.78
N GLU A 195 7.42 -15.41 0.42
CA GLU A 195 8.35 -16.34 1.09
C GLU A 195 9.78 -15.81 1.15
N ALA A 196 10.29 -15.28 0.04
CA ALA A 196 11.66 -14.75 -0.02
C ALA A 196 11.90 -13.59 0.96
N ALA A 197 10.85 -12.81 1.24
CA ALA A 197 10.90 -11.68 2.16
C ALA A 197 10.64 -12.11 3.61
N GLU A 198 9.75 -13.09 3.84
CA GLU A 198 9.58 -13.72 5.15
C GLU A 198 10.93 -14.29 5.64
N GLN A 199 11.59 -15.09 4.80
CA GLN A 199 12.88 -15.71 5.09
C GLN A 199 13.99 -14.67 5.35
N LEU A 200 14.01 -13.56 4.61
CA LEU A 200 14.98 -12.49 4.84
C LEU A 200 14.77 -11.84 6.22
N VAL A 201 13.52 -11.56 6.59
CA VAL A 201 13.18 -10.96 7.89
C VAL A 201 13.44 -11.94 9.04
N ILE A 202 13.13 -13.24 8.86
CA ILE A 202 13.49 -14.31 9.80
C ILE A 202 14.99 -14.31 10.07
N VAL A 203 15.81 -14.32 9.01
CA VAL A 203 17.28 -14.30 9.11
C VAL A 203 17.76 -13.04 9.83
N ASP A 204 17.19 -11.88 9.55
CA ASP A 204 17.53 -10.65 10.24
C ASP A 204 17.13 -10.67 11.73
N PHE A 205 15.98 -11.24 12.09
CA PHE A 205 15.61 -11.41 13.49
C PHE A 205 16.48 -12.44 14.22
N MET A 206 16.93 -13.52 13.57
CA MET A 206 17.96 -14.40 14.12
C MET A 206 19.28 -13.66 14.39
N ARG A 207 19.68 -12.76 13.48
CA ARG A 207 20.89 -11.93 13.62
C ARG A 207 20.76 -10.83 14.67
N SER A 208 19.53 -10.37 14.96
CA SER A 208 19.25 -9.29 15.92
C SER A 208 19.53 -9.67 17.38
N GLY A 209 19.48 -10.95 17.72
CA GLY A 209 19.56 -11.43 19.11
C GLY A 209 18.35 -11.07 19.98
N LEU A 210 17.23 -10.60 19.41
CA LEU A 210 16.02 -10.22 20.14
C LEU A 210 15.01 -11.36 20.35
N LEU A 211 15.16 -12.46 19.61
CA LEU A 211 14.31 -13.64 19.70
C LEU A 211 14.42 -14.32 21.06
N ASP A 212 13.31 -14.89 21.53
CA ASP A 212 13.24 -15.73 22.72
C ASP A 212 14.12 -16.99 22.56
N PRO A 213 15.01 -17.33 23.51
CA PRO A 213 15.93 -18.44 23.34
C PRO A 213 15.30 -19.83 23.53
N GLU A 214 14.11 -19.93 24.14
CA GLU A 214 13.41 -21.20 24.38
C GLU A 214 12.40 -21.50 23.25
N MET A 215 11.68 -20.48 22.80
CA MET A 215 10.69 -20.57 21.72
C MET A 215 10.82 -19.35 20.79
N PRO A 216 11.87 -19.28 19.95
CA PRO A 216 12.16 -18.11 19.12
C PRO A 216 11.14 -17.89 18.01
N MET A 217 10.70 -18.98 17.38
CA MET A 217 9.93 -18.96 16.14
C MET A 217 8.92 -20.11 16.12
N VAL A 218 7.69 -19.84 15.68
CA VAL A 218 6.61 -20.83 15.55
C VAL A 218 5.82 -20.56 14.26
N PRO A 219 5.74 -21.49 13.30
CA PRO A 219 4.88 -21.33 12.14
C PRO A 219 3.40 -21.42 12.58
N THR A 220 2.53 -20.62 11.96
CA THR A 220 1.08 -20.73 12.15
C THR A 220 0.53 -22.03 11.54
N ALA A 221 -0.77 -22.29 11.72
CA ALA A 221 -1.51 -23.10 10.74
C ALA A 221 -1.66 -22.30 9.42
N LEU A 222 -2.26 -22.91 8.40
CA LEU A 222 -2.66 -22.17 7.19
C LEU A 222 -3.63 -21.03 7.58
N ILE A 223 -3.30 -19.80 7.19
CA ILE A 223 -4.08 -18.60 7.51
C ILE A 223 -4.54 -17.81 6.27
N ASN A 224 -3.85 -17.93 5.14
CA ASN A 224 -4.23 -17.29 3.87
C ASN A 224 -4.16 -18.28 2.70
N ASP A 225 -4.70 -17.89 1.55
CA ASP A 225 -4.79 -18.74 0.36
C ASP A 225 -3.42 -18.89 -0.34
N SER A 226 -3.11 -20.11 -0.77
CA SER A 226 -1.85 -20.46 -1.45
C SER A 226 -2.13 -21.15 -2.81
N PRO A 227 -1.51 -20.70 -3.92
CA PRO A 227 -0.75 -19.45 -4.08
C PRO A 227 -1.67 -18.21 -4.04
N TRP A 228 -1.09 -17.03 -3.89
CA TRP A 228 -1.82 -15.75 -3.91
C TRP A 228 -1.40 -14.90 -5.12
N ARG A 229 -2.36 -14.31 -5.85
CA ARG A 229 -2.13 -13.46 -7.05
C ARG A 229 -1.18 -14.10 -8.10
N THR A 230 -0.78 -13.31 -9.10
CA THR A 230 0.15 -13.72 -10.16
C THR A 230 1.12 -12.59 -10.52
N ILE A 231 2.22 -12.96 -11.18
CA ILE A 231 3.12 -12.05 -11.89
C ILE A 231 2.70 -12.06 -13.37
N PRO A 232 2.31 -10.92 -13.97
CA PRO A 232 1.98 -10.84 -15.38
C PRO A 232 3.10 -11.40 -16.25
N SER A 233 2.78 -12.25 -17.23
CA SER A 233 3.78 -12.95 -18.07
C SER A 233 4.77 -11.99 -18.74
N ILE A 234 4.30 -10.81 -19.15
CA ILE A 234 5.11 -9.73 -19.72
C ILE A 234 6.14 -9.13 -18.73
N ILE A 235 5.81 -9.05 -17.44
CA ILE A 235 6.74 -8.62 -16.39
C ILE A 235 7.70 -9.77 -16.07
N TYR A 236 7.17 -10.99 -15.94
CA TYR A 236 7.95 -12.19 -15.63
C TYR A 236 9.05 -12.45 -16.68
N ASN A 237 8.71 -12.36 -17.96
CA ASN A 237 9.64 -12.51 -19.08
C ASN A 237 10.67 -11.36 -19.17
N GLY A 238 10.44 -10.25 -18.45
CA GLY A 238 11.42 -9.17 -18.26
C GLY A 238 12.44 -9.44 -17.15
N LEU A 239 12.19 -10.41 -16.26
CA LEU A 239 13.07 -10.73 -15.13
C LEU A 239 14.34 -11.48 -15.58
N PRO A 240 15.51 -11.22 -14.97
CA PRO A 240 16.70 -12.07 -15.12
C PRO A 240 16.42 -13.53 -14.70
N ALA A 241 17.08 -14.49 -15.34
CA ALA A 241 16.89 -15.91 -15.09
C ALA A 241 17.22 -16.31 -13.63
N GLU A 242 18.18 -15.62 -13.02
CA GLU A 242 18.56 -15.77 -11.62
C GLU A 242 17.44 -15.32 -10.67
N VAL A 243 16.73 -14.24 -11.01
CA VAL A 243 15.58 -13.76 -10.23
C VAL A 243 14.39 -14.72 -10.39
N ARG A 244 14.13 -15.21 -11.61
CA ARG A 244 13.11 -16.25 -11.88
C ARG A 244 13.35 -17.51 -11.04
N GLY A 245 14.60 -17.98 -11.02
CA GLY A 245 15.00 -19.14 -10.20
C GLY A 245 14.94 -18.87 -8.70
N PHE A 246 15.32 -17.67 -8.24
CA PHE A 246 15.25 -17.28 -6.83
C PHE A 246 13.81 -17.28 -6.29
N ILE A 247 12.84 -16.82 -7.09
CA ILE A 247 11.41 -16.83 -6.72
C ILE A 247 10.71 -18.17 -7.01
N GLY A 248 11.46 -19.22 -7.37
CA GLY A 248 10.95 -20.57 -7.59
C GLY A 248 10.13 -20.78 -8.87
N GLY A 249 10.16 -19.83 -9.81
CA GLY A 249 9.38 -19.87 -11.04
C GLY A 249 10.10 -20.54 -12.24
N PRO A 250 9.41 -20.70 -13.38
CA PRO A 250 10.01 -21.21 -14.62
C PRO A 250 11.21 -20.37 -15.10
N ILE A 251 12.33 -21.01 -15.42
CA ILE A 251 13.55 -20.31 -15.88
C ILE A 251 13.39 -19.74 -17.31
N GLY A 252 12.60 -20.40 -18.15
CA GLY A 252 12.29 -19.94 -19.51
C GLY A 252 11.20 -18.86 -19.54
N ASP A 253 10.93 -18.32 -20.73
CA ASP A 253 9.78 -17.43 -20.94
C ASP A 253 8.46 -18.21 -20.91
N VAL A 254 7.41 -17.56 -20.41
CA VAL A 254 6.06 -18.13 -20.24
C VAL A 254 5.02 -17.36 -21.07
N THR A 255 3.92 -18.01 -21.43
CA THR A 255 2.77 -17.35 -22.09
C THR A 255 1.71 -16.90 -21.09
N GLU A 256 1.51 -17.67 -20.03
CA GLU A 256 0.56 -17.39 -18.94
C GLU A 256 1.24 -16.69 -17.77
N ASP A 257 0.45 -15.99 -16.97
CA ASP A 257 0.93 -15.36 -15.73
C ASP A 257 1.42 -16.41 -14.72
N VAL A 258 2.47 -16.08 -13.97
CA VAL A 258 3.10 -17.01 -13.02
C VAL A 258 2.49 -16.82 -11.63
N PRO A 259 1.92 -17.85 -10.98
CA PRO A 259 1.45 -17.74 -9.59
C PRO A 259 2.58 -17.30 -8.66
N ILE A 260 2.31 -16.35 -7.77
CA ILE A 260 3.31 -15.93 -6.78
C ILE A 260 3.28 -16.94 -5.63
N GLY A 261 4.43 -17.52 -5.33
CA GLY A 261 4.58 -18.48 -4.23
C GLY A 261 4.31 -17.84 -2.87
N THR A 262 3.37 -18.43 -2.14
CA THR A 262 3.32 -18.45 -0.68
C THR A 262 2.91 -19.84 -0.20
N ASP A 263 3.29 -20.27 1.00
CA ASP A 263 2.77 -21.51 1.60
C ASP A 263 1.42 -21.29 2.33
N GLY A 264 1.01 -20.03 2.53
CA GLY A 264 -0.23 -19.63 3.19
C GLY A 264 -0.14 -19.62 4.72
N HIS A 265 1.04 -19.86 5.29
CA HIS A 265 1.36 -19.70 6.71
C HIS A 265 1.95 -18.30 6.98
N ALA A 266 2.26 -18.05 8.25
CA ALA A 266 3.12 -16.96 8.69
C ALA A 266 4.08 -17.48 9.76
N MET A 267 5.27 -16.90 9.84
CA MET A 267 6.17 -17.11 10.98
C MET A 267 5.82 -16.19 12.15
N ILE A 268 5.53 -16.79 13.32
CA ILE A 268 5.46 -16.06 14.58
C ILE A 268 6.88 -15.91 15.15
N LEU A 269 7.38 -14.69 15.19
CA LEU A 269 8.65 -14.28 15.80
C LEU A 269 8.40 -13.80 17.23
N ASN A 270 8.86 -14.58 18.22
CA ASN A 270 8.67 -14.29 19.64
C ASN A 270 9.84 -13.43 20.16
N LEU A 271 9.59 -12.16 20.49
CA LEU A 271 10.62 -11.21 20.89
C LEU A 271 10.74 -11.13 22.42
N ALA A 272 11.82 -11.64 22.99
CA ALA A 272 12.11 -11.54 24.42
C ALA A 272 12.70 -10.16 24.81
N ALA A 273 13.44 -9.53 23.89
CA ALA A 273 14.08 -8.23 24.08
C ALA A 273 13.56 -7.18 23.08
N LYS A 274 13.75 -5.90 23.41
CA LYS A 274 13.47 -4.78 22.52
C LYS A 274 14.77 -4.11 22.05
N ALA A 275 14.76 -3.56 20.83
CA ALA A 275 15.78 -2.62 20.42
C ALA A 275 15.66 -1.31 21.24
N ALA A 276 16.78 -0.61 21.44
CA ALA A 276 16.75 0.74 21.99
C ALA A 276 16.42 1.72 20.87
N ALA A 277 15.37 2.54 21.04
CA ALA A 277 15.02 3.58 20.08
C ALA A 277 16.22 4.51 19.80
N VAL A 278 16.48 4.79 18.53
CA VAL A 278 17.56 5.68 18.08
C VAL A 278 16.91 6.98 17.59
N PRO A 279 16.98 8.09 18.36
CA PRO A 279 16.44 9.37 17.94
C PRO A 279 17.14 9.91 16.69
N GLY A 280 16.40 10.62 15.86
CA GLY A 280 16.93 11.21 14.63
C GLY A 280 15.84 11.48 13.60
N VAL A 281 16.23 12.21 12.55
CA VAL A 281 15.39 12.48 11.38
C VAL A 281 16.01 11.80 10.17
N ARG A 282 15.18 11.09 9.39
CA ARG A 282 15.54 10.52 8.10
C ARG A 282 14.67 11.16 7.02
N VAL A 283 15.27 11.45 5.88
CA VAL A 283 14.59 12.04 4.73
C VAL A 283 14.93 11.21 3.51
N GLN A 284 13.88 10.80 2.77
CA GLN A 284 14.01 10.27 1.42
C GLN A 284 13.39 11.30 0.48
N ASP A 285 14.13 11.64 -0.57
CA ASP A 285 13.80 12.68 -1.54
C ASP A 285 14.30 12.21 -2.91
N PHE A 286 13.37 11.92 -3.83
CA PHE A 286 13.71 11.50 -5.19
C PHE A 286 12.59 11.79 -6.20
N VAL A 287 12.93 11.77 -7.48
CA VAL A 287 12.02 12.04 -8.59
C VAL A 287 11.84 10.79 -9.45
N ILE A 288 10.60 10.35 -9.60
CA ILE A 288 10.21 9.31 -10.55
C ILE A 288 9.84 9.99 -11.87
N ASN A 289 10.46 9.55 -12.97
CA ASN A 289 10.12 10.03 -14.30
C ASN A 289 9.14 9.03 -14.93
N TYR A 290 7.86 9.40 -14.99
CA TYR A 290 6.84 8.61 -15.67
C TYR A 290 7.14 8.58 -17.17
N ASN A 291 6.97 7.40 -17.76
CA ASN A 291 7.18 7.14 -19.18
C ASN A 291 6.49 5.81 -19.57
N ILE A 292 5.17 5.75 -19.43
CA ILE A 292 4.40 4.51 -19.57
C ILE A 292 3.14 4.69 -20.42
N VAL A 293 2.77 3.65 -21.17
CA VAL A 293 1.42 3.49 -21.74
C VAL A 293 0.59 2.65 -20.77
N ALA A 294 -0.48 3.22 -20.24
CA ALA A 294 -1.34 2.60 -19.23
C ALA A 294 -2.82 2.81 -19.56
N PRO A 295 -3.72 1.96 -19.06
CA PRO A 295 -5.15 2.26 -19.04
C PRO A 295 -5.39 3.60 -18.33
N LYS A 296 -6.32 4.41 -18.83
CA LYS A 296 -6.66 5.69 -18.22
C LYS A 296 -7.19 5.48 -16.79
N PRO A 297 -6.57 6.08 -15.76
CA PRO A 297 -6.75 5.66 -14.37
C PRO A 297 -8.15 5.94 -13.80
N PHE A 298 -8.87 6.92 -14.37
CA PHE A 298 -10.26 7.23 -14.05
C PHE A 298 -10.91 8.02 -15.20
N CYS A 299 -12.24 8.17 -15.17
CA CYS A 299 -13.02 8.67 -16.32
C CYS A 299 -12.70 7.92 -17.64
N SER A 300 -12.40 6.63 -17.55
CA SER A 300 -12.24 5.77 -18.72
C SER A 300 -13.59 5.58 -19.43
N SER A 301 -13.57 5.71 -20.76
CA SER A 301 -14.73 5.44 -21.63
C SER A 301 -14.86 3.96 -22.02
N GLY A 302 -13.89 3.11 -21.65
CA GLY A 302 -13.92 1.67 -21.94
C GLY A 302 -12.53 1.00 -21.88
N PRO A 303 -12.45 -0.32 -22.12
CA PRO A 303 -11.22 -1.10 -21.96
C PRO A 303 -10.09 -0.76 -22.96
N TYR A 304 -10.34 0.15 -23.92
CA TYR A 304 -9.35 0.63 -24.89
C TYR A 304 -8.97 2.10 -24.70
N ASP A 305 -9.46 2.76 -23.63
CA ASP A 305 -9.07 4.14 -23.28
C ASP A 305 -7.69 4.12 -22.58
N TYR A 306 -6.63 4.19 -23.39
CA TYR A 306 -5.24 4.19 -22.95
C TYR A 306 -4.61 5.57 -23.10
N VAL A 307 -3.68 5.86 -22.21
CA VAL A 307 -2.91 7.09 -22.20
C VAL A 307 -1.42 6.81 -22.10
N TYR A 308 -0.63 7.58 -22.82
CA TYR A 308 0.81 7.69 -22.63
C TYR A 308 1.07 8.82 -21.63
N ILE A 309 1.66 8.47 -20.49
CA ILE A 309 1.91 9.36 -19.36
C ILE A 309 3.41 9.65 -19.27
N THR A 310 3.76 10.94 -19.26
CA THR A 310 5.15 11.39 -19.17
C THR A 310 5.34 12.54 -18.20
N GLY A 311 6.48 12.55 -17.49
CA GLY A 311 6.91 13.68 -16.67
C GLY A 311 7.35 13.29 -15.24
N PRO A 312 7.82 14.26 -14.45
CA PRO A 312 8.31 14.01 -13.11
C PRO A 312 7.19 13.98 -12.06
N VAL A 313 7.28 13.02 -11.14
CA VAL A 313 6.64 13.08 -9.81
C VAL A 313 7.77 13.13 -8.78
N HIS A 314 7.75 14.14 -7.92
CA HIS A 314 8.67 14.31 -6.80
C HIS A 314 8.07 13.69 -5.55
N LEU A 315 8.82 12.79 -4.90
CA LEU A 315 8.40 12.07 -3.70
C LEU A 315 9.35 12.45 -2.56
N VAL A 316 8.77 12.90 -1.44
CA VAL A 316 9.51 13.26 -0.23
C VAL A 316 8.87 12.59 0.97
N GLN A 317 9.63 11.83 1.74
CA GLN A 317 9.23 11.31 3.05
C GLN A 317 10.20 11.77 4.12
N THR A 318 9.66 12.23 5.24
CA THR A 318 10.43 12.52 6.45
C THR A 318 9.93 11.63 7.58
N THR A 319 10.84 10.91 8.23
CA THR A 319 10.59 10.10 9.42
C THR A 319 11.37 10.68 10.60
N GLU A 320 10.69 10.95 11.71
CA GLU A 320 11.28 11.47 12.96
C GLU A 320 11.11 10.42 14.07
N ILE A 321 12.22 10.02 14.71
CA ILE A 321 12.21 9.37 16.03
C ILE A 321 12.64 10.41 17.06
N GLN A 322 11.79 10.69 18.04
CA GLN A 322 12.10 11.59 19.15
C GLN A 322 12.79 10.85 20.31
N GLU A 323 13.45 11.59 21.20
CA GLU A 323 14.05 11.04 22.45
C GLU A 323 13.01 10.31 23.33
N THR A 324 11.74 10.68 23.23
CA THR A 324 10.61 10.02 23.90
C THR A 324 10.22 8.68 23.28
N GLY A 325 10.89 8.23 22.22
CA GLY A 325 10.46 7.09 21.40
C GLY A 325 9.23 7.37 20.53
N THR A 326 8.78 8.62 20.44
CA THR A 326 7.68 9.00 19.51
C THR A 326 8.18 8.88 18.07
N TYR A 327 7.50 8.08 17.26
CA TYR A 327 7.68 8.01 15.81
C TYR A 327 6.69 8.98 15.14
N LYS A 328 7.15 9.73 14.15
CA LYS A 328 6.30 10.45 13.20
C LYS A 328 6.78 10.21 11.78
N MET A 329 5.84 10.16 10.84
CA MET A 329 6.14 10.20 9.41
C MET A 329 5.24 11.22 8.73
N SER A 330 5.81 11.95 7.77
CA SER A 330 5.10 12.76 6.80
C SER A 330 5.63 12.44 5.40
N PHE A 331 4.75 12.14 4.46
CA PHE A 331 5.09 11.91 3.06
C PHE A 331 4.28 12.84 2.17
N ARG A 332 4.92 13.29 1.09
CA ARG A 332 4.32 14.09 0.03
C ARG A 332 4.76 13.56 -1.34
N ALA A 333 3.83 13.37 -2.26
CA ALA A 333 4.12 13.29 -3.69
C ALA A 333 3.50 14.48 -4.43
N THR A 334 4.22 15.05 -5.39
CA THR A 334 3.68 16.07 -6.31
C THR A 334 4.20 15.88 -7.72
N GLY A 335 3.33 16.05 -8.73
CA GLY A 335 3.72 15.94 -10.13
C GLY A 335 2.84 16.75 -11.06
N ASN A 336 3.42 17.24 -12.15
CA ASN A 336 2.71 17.75 -13.31
C ASN A 336 3.16 16.93 -14.52
N LEU A 337 2.24 16.13 -15.07
CA LEU A 337 2.50 15.17 -16.13
C LEU A 337 1.81 15.58 -17.42
N VAL A 338 2.41 15.24 -18.55
CA VAL A 338 1.80 15.31 -19.88
C VAL A 338 1.18 13.95 -20.19
N VAL A 339 -0.11 13.97 -20.51
CA VAL A 339 -0.91 12.77 -20.78
C VAL A 339 -1.45 12.86 -22.20
N VAL A 340 -1.18 11.86 -23.02
CA VAL A 340 -1.60 11.80 -24.42
C VAL A 340 -2.49 10.59 -24.62
N PRO A 341 -3.75 10.73 -25.08
CA PRO A 341 -4.56 9.58 -25.48
C PRO A 341 -3.89 8.82 -26.63
N VAL A 342 -3.72 7.50 -26.48
CA VAL A 342 -3.02 6.65 -27.47
C VAL A 342 -3.85 5.41 -27.81
N ASN A 343 -3.65 4.90 -29.03
CA ASN A 343 -4.15 3.59 -29.43
C ASN A 343 -3.27 2.50 -28.80
N PRO A 344 -3.81 1.60 -27.95
CA PRO A 344 -3.00 0.57 -27.27
C PRO A 344 -2.36 -0.45 -28.23
N MET A 345 -2.85 -0.58 -29.46
CA MET A 345 -2.35 -1.57 -30.43
C MET A 345 -1.04 -1.15 -31.13
N ASN A 346 -0.76 0.15 -31.20
CA ASN A 346 0.42 0.68 -31.91
C ASN A 346 1.13 1.85 -31.22
N GLY A 347 0.58 2.37 -30.12
CA GLY A 347 1.13 3.49 -29.36
C GLY A 347 0.99 4.87 -30.04
N GLU A 348 0.26 4.96 -31.16
CA GLU A 348 0.05 6.23 -31.86
C GLU A 348 -0.91 7.14 -31.08
N ALA A 349 -0.63 8.44 -31.07
CA ALA A 349 -1.49 9.44 -30.44
C ALA A 349 -2.82 9.59 -31.20
N ILE A 350 -3.93 9.48 -30.47
CA ILE A 350 -5.31 9.60 -31.01
C ILE A 350 -6.07 10.81 -30.46
N GLY A 351 -5.44 11.61 -29.60
CA GLY A 351 -6.02 12.82 -29.03
C GLY A 351 -4.97 13.91 -28.76
N ALA A 352 -5.43 15.10 -28.39
CA ALA A 352 -4.53 16.18 -27.98
C ALA A 352 -3.83 15.83 -26.65
N PRO A 353 -2.55 16.22 -26.47
CA PRO A 353 -1.89 16.19 -25.16
C PRO A 353 -2.66 17.05 -24.16
N MET A 354 -2.71 16.58 -22.92
CA MET A 354 -3.47 17.19 -21.84
C MET A 354 -2.68 17.11 -20.53
N THR A 355 -3.00 17.97 -19.56
CA THR A 355 -2.22 18.08 -18.32
C THR A 355 -2.83 17.21 -17.22
N ALA A 356 -1.98 16.51 -16.49
CA ALA A 356 -2.34 15.85 -15.25
C ALA A 356 -1.56 16.43 -14.07
N GLN A 357 -2.25 16.62 -12.95
CA GLN A 357 -1.68 17.06 -11.68
C GLN A 357 -1.87 15.97 -10.65
N ILE A 358 -0.84 15.69 -9.87
CA ILE A 358 -0.82 14.69 -8.80
C ILE A 358 -0.40 15.37 -7.50
N ALA A 359 -1.17 15.20 -6.43
CA ALA A 359 -0.77 15.51 -5.06
C ALA A 359 -1.17 14.35 -4.14
N GLU A 360 -0.26 13.92 -3.28
CA GLU A 360 -0.50 12.87 -2.30
C GLU A 360 0.13 13.29 -0.98
N GLU A 361 -0.57 13.07 0.13
CA GLU A 361 -0.11 13.39 1.48
C GLU A 361 -0.41 12.22 2.41
N HIS A 362 0.63 11.61 2.98
CA HIS A 362 0.49 10.63 4.05
C HIS A 362 1.07 11.18 5.35
N GLY A 363 0.51 10.72 6.46
CA GLY A 363 0.95 11.10 7.80
C GLY A 363 0.78 9.95 8.77
N ALA A 364 1.70 9.82 9.71
CA ALA A 364 1.62 8.82 10.76
C ALA A 364 2.25 9.30 12.06
N MET A 365 1.76 8.74 13.17
CA MET A 365 2.31 8.95 14.50
C MET A 365 2.19 7.66 15.31
N PHE A 366 3.23 7.30 16.05
CA PHE A 366 3.25 6.17 16.97
C PHE A 366 3.86 6.59 18.31
N MET A 367 3.09 6.42 19.37
CA MET A 367 3.40 6.68 20.78
C MET A 367 2.92 5.49 21.62
N ASP A 368 3.37 5.38 22.87
CA ASP A 368 3.13 4.22 23.73
C ASP A 368 1.64 3.89 23.99
N GLN A 369 0.76 4.88 23.91
CA GLN A 369 -0.69 4.74 24.15
C GLN A 369 -1.56 5.16 22.96
N TYR A 370 -0.94 5.66 21.88
CA TYR A 370 -1.66 6.25 20.76
C TYR A 370 -0.90 6.04 19.46
N TRP A 371 -1.60 5.58 18.44
CA TRP A 371 -1.08 5.63 17.07
C TRP A 371 -2.16 6.10 16.11
N SER A 372 -1.72 6.69 15.00
CA SER A 372 -2.59 7.12 13.92
C SER A 372 -1.93 7.02 12.57
N ALA A 373 -2.77 6.76 11.57
CA ALA A 373 -2.45 6.69 10.16
C ALA A 373 -3.38 7.62 9.39
N SER A 374 -2.86 8.32 8.39
CA SER A 374 -3.64 9.13 7.46
C SER A 374 -3.05 9.10 6.05
N SER A 375 -3.92 9.06 5.05
CA SER A 375 -3.61 9.33 3.65
C SER A 375 -4.66 10.27 3.08
N SER A 376 -4.29 11.14 2.15
CA SER A 376 -5.20 11.67 1.14
C SER A 376 -4.45 11.87 -0.17
N LYS A 377 -5.08 11.48 -1.29
CA LYS A 377 -4.52 11.57 -2.64
C LYS A 377 -5.48 12.36 -3.53
N TYR A 378 -4.95 13.16 -4.44
CA TYR A 378 -5.74 13.92 -5.39
C TYR A 378 -5.03 14.00 -6.73
N GLN A 379 -5.71 13.56 -7.79
CA GLN A 379 -5.15 13.48 -9.13
C GLN A 379 -6.17 14.03 -10.14
N LYS A 380 -5.79 15.06 -10.90
CA LYS A 380 -6.69 15.84 -11.77
C LYS A 380 -6.15 15.88 -13.20
N LEU A 381 -6.91 15.42 -14.18
CA LEU A 381 -6.44 14.87 -15.47
C LEU A 381 -7.48 15.15 -16.57
N GLY A 382 -7.36 16.29 -17.26
CA GLY A 382 -8.33 16.75 -18.27
C GLY A 382 -7.67 17.54 -19.41
N SER A 383 -8.41 17.94 -20.45
CA SER A 383 -9.49 18.93 -20.33
C SER A 383 -10.81 18.61 -21.04
N LEU A 384 -11.93 18.99 -20.41
CA LEU A 384 -13.24 19.17 -21.06
C LEU A 384 -13.87 20.53 -20.72
N GLY A 385 -13.09 21.62 -20.85
CA GLY A 385 -13.49 23.00 -20.56
C GLY A 385 -13.18 23.51 -19.15
N GLU A 386 -12.36 22.76 -18.40
CA GLU A 386 -11.92 22.93 -17.00
C GLU A 386 -12.09 24.33 -16.38
N PRO A 387 -12.90 24.43 -15.32
CA PRO A 387 -12.31 24.39 -13.97
C PRO A 387 -12.72 23.12 -13.21
N GLY A 388 -11.93 22.05 -13.35
CA GLY A 388 -12.30 20.75 -12.75
C GLY A 388 -12.00 19.49 -13.57
N GLY A 389 -11.24 19.56 -14.68
CA GLY A 389 -11.18 18.46 -15.64
C GLY A 389 -10.58 17.16 -15.07
N GLY A 390 -11.41 16.13 -14.98
CA GLY A 390 -11.01 14.76 -14.61
C GLY A 390 -10.45 14.64 -13.22
N GLN A 391 -11.28 14.75 -12.18
CA GLN A 391 -10.83 15.13 -10.85
C GLN A 391 -11.06 14.01 -9.82
N LEU A 392 -10.03 13.21 -9.48
CA LEU A 392 -10.06 12.15 -8.45
C LEU A 392 -9.48 12.63 -7.11
N PHE A 393 -10.19 12.40 -6.01
CA PHE A 393 -9.77 12.50 -4.60
C PHE A 393 -9.88 11.14 -3.92
N ALA A 394 -9.03 10.89 -2.93
CA ALA A 394 -9.09 9.76 -2.00
C ALA A 394 -8.58 10.21 -0.62
N ARG A 395 -9.04 9.55 0.44
CA ARG A 395 -8.71 9.84 1.85
C ARG A 395 -8.88 8.58 2.69
N LEU A 396 -7.97 8.36 3.63
CA LEU A 396 -7.96 7.25 4.57
C LEU A 396 -7.49 7.75 5.94
N LEU A 397 -8.13 7.34 7.03
CA LEU A 397 -7.75 7.69 8.40
C LEU A 397 -8.00 6.51 9.34
N ILE A 398 -7.00 6.14 10.14
CA ILE A 398 -7.11 5.11 11.18
C ILE A 398 -6.50 5.64 12.48
N ARG A 399 -7.15 5.40 13.63
CA ARG A 399 -6.67 5.80 14.96
C ARG A 399 -6.90 4.70 16.00
N SER A 400 -5.92 4.50 16.88
CA SER A 400 -5.90 3.45 17.91
C SER A 400 -6.99 3.52 18.96
N ASN A 401 -7.70 4.65 19.08
CA ASN A 401 -8.77 4.88 20.06
C ASN A 401 -10.17 4.88 19.44
N GLY A 402 -10.31 4.30 18.23
CA GLY A 402 -11.54 4.29 17.47
C GLY A 402 -11.78 5.59 16.70
N LEU A 403 -11.17 5.69 15.51
CA LEU A 403 -11.94 6.15 14.34
C LEU A 403 -11.34 5.57 13.05
N ASN A 404 -12.24 5.04 12.23
CA ASN A 404 -11.94 4.36 10.96
C ASN A 404 -12.63 5.15 9.84
N GLY A 405 -11.96 5.39 8.71
CA GLY A 405 -12.64 6.00 7.59
C GLY A 405 -11.87 6.08 6.28
N PHE A 406 -12.58 5.78 5.19
CA PHE A 406 -12.17 5.97 3.80
C PHE A 406 -13.15 6.92 3.09
N GLN A 407 -12.69 7.70 2.13
CA GLN A 407 -13.54 8.43 1.18
C GLN A 407 -12.81 8.58 -0.16
N GLN A 408 -13.54 8.55 -1.28
CA GLN A 408 -13.04 8.73 -2.64
C GLN A 408 -14.02 9.62 -3.43
N SER A 409 -13.57 10.37 -4.45
CA SER A 409 -14.47 11.13 -5.35
C SER A 409 -13.84 11.45 -6.70
N ILE A 410 -14.46 11.07 -7.82
CA ILE A 410 -13.98 11.27 -9.22
C ILE A 410 -15.00 12.14 -9.99
N ARG A 411 -14.59 13.12 -10.82
CA ARG A 411 -15.54 13.81 -11.73
C ARG A 411 -15.07 14.14 -13.16
N CYS A 412 -15.99 13.85 -14.08
CA CYS A 412 -16.14 14.29 -15.47
C CYS A 412 -17.67 14.37 -15.75
N ALA A 413 -18.26 15.26 -16.55
CA ALA A 413 -17.75 16.42 -17.30
C ALA A 413 -18.83 17.54 -17.35
N GLY A 414 -18.73 18.51 -18.27
CA GLY A 414 -19.62 19.69 -18.34
C GLY A 414 -20.98 19.47 -19.05
N GLU A 415 -21.96 20.29 -18.67
CA GLU A 415 -23.30 20.46 -19.27
C GLU A 415 -24.15 19.21 -19.58
N GLN A 416 -24.55 18.46 -18.54
CA GLN A 416 -25.97 18.17 -18.22
C GLN A 416 -26.09 17.16 -17.06
N TRP A 417 -26.74 17.58 -15.98
CA TRP A 417 -27.05 16.69 -14.87
C TRP A 417 -28.16 15.70 -15.25
N ARG A 418 -27.85 14.41 -15.29
CA ARG A 418 -28.83 13.35 -15.01
C ARG A 418 -28.44 12.64 -13.72
N GLN A 419 -29.19 12.94 -12.66
CA GLN A 419 -29.29 12.04 -11.51
C GLN A 419 -29.90 10.71 -11.96
N ALA A 420 -29.23 9.60 -11.67
CA ALA A 420 -29.75 8.23 -11.61
C ALA A 420 -28.63 7.28 -11.12
N GLU A 421 -28.85 6.13 -10.47
CA GLU A 421 -29.97 5.54 -9.69
C GLU A 421 -29.35 4.33 -8.96
N THR A 422 -29.69 3.89 -7.74
CA THR A 422 -30.60 4.37 -6.66
C THR A 422 -29.96 4.05 -5.29
N ALA A 423 -30.46 4.66 -4.20
CA ALA A 423 -30.27 4.16 -2.84
C ALA A 423 -31.65 3.84 -2.23
N THR A 424 -32.11 2.61 -2.39
CA THR A 424 -33.43 2.18 -1.90
C THR A 424 -33.48 2.17 -0.39
N GLU A 425 -34.32 3.01 0.21
CA GLU A 425 -34.61 2.96 1.63
C GLU A 425 -35.28 1.62 2.00
N VAL A 426 -34.75 0.95 3.01
CA VAL A 426 -35.55 0.06 3.87
C VAL A 426 -35.37 0.56 5.30
N SER A 427 -36.32 1.38 5.73
CA SER A 427 -36.36 1.95 7.07
C SER A 427 -36.69 0.88 8.11
N GLY A 428 -35.69 0.50 8.90
CA GLY A 428 -35.80 -0.43 10.04
C GLY A 428 -35.66 0.25 11.40
N LEU A 429 -36.27 1.44 11.57
CA LEU A 429 -36.28 2.14 12.86
C LEU A 429 -37.31 1.52 13.82
N THR A 430 -36.84 0.75 14.80
CA THR A 430 -37.57 0.56 16.06
C THR A 430 -36.79 1.20 17.20
N SER A 431 -37.18 2.42 17.54
CA SER A 431 -36.76 3.09 18.77
C SER A 431 -37.24 2.31 20.00
N VAL A 432 -36.33 1.91 20.88
CA VAL A 432 -36.69 1.54 22.25
C VAL A 432 -36.46 2.76 23.13
N SER A 433 -37.54 3.45 23.48
CA SER A 433 -37.53 4.50 24.48
C SER A 433 -37.44 3.89 25.88
N ALA A 434 -36.52 4.41 26.70
CA ALA A 434 -36.53 4.12 28.13
C ALA A 434 -37.70 4.82 28.81
N ASN A 435 -38.48 4.10 29.63
CA ASN A 435 -39.25 4.68 30.73
C ASN A 435 -39.72 3.61 31.73
N ARG A 436 -39.26 3.76 32.98
CA ARG A 436 -39.48 2.91 34.18
C ARG A 436 -38.71 1.59 34.21
#